data_AF-A0A5N8ZZV6-F1
#
_entry.id   AF-A0A5N8ZZV6-F1
#
_cell.length_a   1.000
_cell.length_b   1.000
_cell.length_c   1.000
_cell.angle_alpha   90.00
_cell.angle_beta   90.00
_cell.angle_gamma   90.00
#
_symmetry.space_group_name_H-M   'P 1'
#
loop_
_entity.id
_entity.type
_entity.pdbx_description
1 polymer ?
#
loop_
_entity_poly.entity_id
_entity_poly.type
_entity_poly.pdbx_seq_one_letter_code
_entity_poly.pdbx_strand_id
1 'polypeptide(L)'
;IQKYNKEHPRCGTSFIMTVILVSIILHVFVPREPLILLYSSRLFLFPVVAGISYELIRFSSITSDNIFSRLLSYPNILMQKLTTAEPDNEMVEVAISAINESIRLDEANKIS
;
A
#
# COMPACT_ATOMS: atom_id res chain seq x y z
N ILE A 1 13.44 19.36 1.52
CA ILE A 1 12.82 18.16 0.90
C ILE A 1 13.65 16.91 1.13
N GLN A 2 14.97 16.92 0.94
CA GLN A 2 15.83 15.72 1.10
C GLN A 2 15.87 15.09 2.51
N LYS A 3 15.50 15.84 3.57
CA LYS A 3 15.47 15.33 4.94
C LYS A 3 14.25 14.45 5.26
N TYR A 4 13.25 14.39 4.37
CA TYR A 4 12.02 13.62 4.59
C TYR A 4 12.18 12.19 4.05
N ASN A 5 11.76 11.20 4.84
CA ASN A 5 11.79 9.80 4.41
C ASN A 5 10.89 9.58 3.20
N LYS A 6 11.43 8.90 2.18
CA LYS A 6 10.69 8.47 0.99
C LYS A 6 9.64 7.39 1.30
N GLU A 7 9.86 6.65 2.38
CA GLU A 7 9.06 5.51 2.77
C GLU A 7 7.77 5.96 3.46
N HIS A 8 6.64 5.60 2.86
CA HIS A 8 5.35 5.82 3.47
C HIS A 8 4.69 4.47 3.78
N PRO A 9 4.35 4.19 5.06
CA PRO A 9 3.72 2.93 5.45
C PRO A 9 2.33 2.75 4.81
N ARG A 10 1.73 3.84 4.30
CA ARG A 10 0.40 3.86 3.68
C ARG A 10 0.43 3.97 2.15
N CYS A 11 1.55 3.63 1.50
CA CYS A 11 1.58 3.54 0.04
C CYS A 11 0.55 2.50 -0.45
N GLY A 12 -0.09 2.71 -1.61
CA GLY A 12 -1.03 1.76 -2.21
C GLY A 12 -0.45 0.34 -2.39
N THR A 13 0.88 0.20 -2.39
CA THR A 13 1.57 -1.10 -2.34
C THR A 13 1.27 -1.90 -1.07
N SER A 14 1.00 -1.24 0.06
CA SER A 14 0.64 -1.90 1.33
C SER A 14 -0.68 -2.65 1.22
N PHE A 15 -1.64 -2.18 0.40
CA PHE A 15 -2.88 -2.89 0.14
C PHE A 15 -2.63 -4.21 -0.57
N ILE A 16 -1.91 -4.15 -1.70
CA ILE A 16 -1.64 -5.32 -2.54
C ILE A 16 -0.82 -6.37 -1.77
N MET A 17 0.21 -5.94 -1.03
CA MET A 17 1.02 -6.86 -0.24
C MET A 17 0.24 -7.53 0.90
N THR A 18 -0.64 -6.79 1.57
CA THR A 18 -1.51 -7.36 2.61
C THR A 18 -2.44 -8.42 2.01
N VAL A 19 -3.06 -8.12 0.86
CA VAL A 19 -3.93 -9.06 0.14
C VAL A 19 -3.17 -10.32 -0.26
N ILE A 20 -1.96 -10.19 -0.79
CA ILE A 20 -1.13 -11.34 -1.18
C ILE A 20 -0.77 -12.20 0.03
N LEU A 21 -0.28 -11.61 1.12
CA LEU A 21 0.05 -12.33 2.35
C LEU A 21 -1.14 -13.09 2.92
N VAL A 22 -2.28 -12.42 3.05
CA VAL A 22 -3.53 -13.02 3.53
C VAL A 22 -3.98 -14.14 2.59
N SER A 23 -3.87 -13.95 1.28
CA SER A 23 -4.25 -14.98 0.30
C SER A 23 -3.39 -16.24 0.41
N ILE A 24 -2.07 -16.10 0.66
CA ILE A 24 -1.16 -17.23 0.84
C ILE A 24 -1.54 -17.97 2.11
N ILE A 25 -1.70 -17.26 3.24
CA ILE A 25 -2.06 -17.86 4.53
C ILE A 25 -3.37 -18.63 4.41
N LEU A 26 -4.42 -18.03 3.83
CA LEU A 26 -5.72 -18.68 3.71
C LEU A 26 -5.69 -19.89 2.76
N HIS A 27 -4.98 -19.81 1.63
CA HIS A 27 -4.89 -20.92 0.70
C HIS A 27 -4.05 -22.09 1.21
N VAL A 28 -3.12 -21.88 2.15
CA VAL A 28 -2.34 -22.97 2.76
C VAL A 28 -3.23 -23.95 3.52
N PHE A 29 -4.32 -23.48 4.11
CA PHE A 29 -5.27 -24.33 4.84
C PHE A 29 -6.32 -25.01 3.95
N VAL A 30 -6.36 -24.69 2.65
CA VAL A 30 -7.36 -25.24 1.72
C VAL A 30 -6.76 -26.42 0.94
N PRO A 31 -7.28 -27.65 1.10
CA PRO A 31 -6.84 -28.80 0.33
C PRO A 31 -7.22 -28.67 -1.14
N ARG A 32 -6.40 -29.21 -2.04
CA ARG A 32 -6.53 -29.03 -3.50
C ARG A 32 -7.37 -30.08 -4.22
N GLU A 33 -7.73 -31.15 -3.53
CA GLU A 33 -8.47 -32.29 -4.06
C GLU A 33 -9.82 -32.38 -3.34
N PRO A 34 -10.93 -32.69 -4.03
CA PRO A 34 -11.16 -32.77 -5.48
C PRO A 34 -11.25 -31.40 -6.19
N LEU A 35 -11.17 -31.38 -7.53
CA LEU A 35 -11.22 -30.16 -8.37
C LEU A 35 -12.40 -29.23 -8.07
N ILE A 36 -13.56 -29.78 -7.70
CA ILE A 36 -14.77 -28.99 -7.36
C ILE A 36 -14.55 -28.14 -6.10
N LEU A 37 -13.84 -28.68 -5.11
CA LEU A 37 -13.45 -27.94 -3.90
C LEU A 37 -12.40 -26.86 -4.23
N LEU A 38 -11.53 -27.10 -5.20
CA LEU A 38 -10.54 -26.13 -5.66
C LEU A 38 -11.19 -24.89 -6.34
N TYR A 39 -12.19 -25.10 -7.20
CA TYR A 39 -12.86 -23.97 -7.88
C TYR A 39 -13.81 -23.21 -6.95
N SER A 40 -14.57 -23.93 -6.13
CA SER A 40 -15.48 -23.30 -5.17
C SER A 40 -14.71 -22.50 -4.11
N SER A 41 -13.61 -23.04 -3.57
CA SER A 41 -12.78 -22.32 -2.61
C SER A 41 -12.26 -21.00 -3.18
N ARG A 42 -11.77 -20.94 -4.42
CA ARG A 42 -11.31 -19.66 -5.01
C ARG A 42 -12.41 -18.60 -5.12
N LEU A 43 -13.62 -19.01 -5.50
CA LEU A 43 -14.75 -18.08 -5.67
C LEU A 43 -15.22 -17.52 -4.33
N PHE A 44 -15.28 -18.36 -3.28
CA PHE A 44 -15.70 -17.95 -1.94
C PHE A 44 -14.59 -17.27 -1.14
N LEU A 45 -13.33 -17.70 -1.29
CA LEU A 45 -12.22 -17.07 -0.59
C LEU A 45 -11.89 -15.69 -1.14
N PHE A 46 -12.21 -15.39 -2.40
CA PHE A 46 -11.94 -14.06 -2.97
C PHE A 46 -12.56 -12.90 -2.16
N PRO A 47 -13.89 -12.88 -1.88
CA PRO A 47 -14.49 -11.85 -1.02
C PRO A 47 -14.00 -11.93 0.43
N VAL A 48 -13.69 -13.12 0.95
CA VAL A 48 -13.16 -13.29 2.32
C VAL A 48 -11.77 -12.66 2.46
N VAL A 49 -10.87 -12.93 1.51
CA VAL A 49 -9.53 -12.32 1.44
C VAL A 49 -9.67 -10.81 1.35
N ALA A 50 -10.56 -10.30 0.49
CA ALA A 50 -10.79 -8.85 0.35
C ALA A 50 -11.29 -8.22 1.65
N GLY A 51 -12.27 -8.84 2.32
CA GLY A 51 -12.81 -8.38 3.59
C GLY A 51 -11.78 -8.37 4.72
N ILE A 52 -11.04 -9.47 4.89
CA ILE A 52 -9.99 -9.56 5.91
C ILE A 52 -8.88 -8.55 5.63
N SER A 53 -8.47 -8.41 4.36
CA SER A 53 -7.43 -7.43 3.98
C SER A 53 -7.89 -6.00 4.27
N TYR A 54 -9.15 -5.66 3.98
CA TYR A 54 -9.71 -4.35 4.31
C TYR A 54 -9.71 -4.08 5.81
N GLU A 55 -10.16 -5.03 6.63
CA GLU A 55 -10.15 -4.89 8.09
C GLU A 55 -8.72 -4.77 8.64
N LEU A 56 -7.75 -5.54 8.13
CA LEU A 56 -6.35 -5.43 8.53
C LEU A 56 -5.75 -4.07 8.19
N ILE A 57 -6.07 -3.53 7.01
CA ILE A 57 -5.58 -2.22 6.58
C ILE A 57 -6.24 -1.10 7.38
N ARG A 58 -7.55 -1.22 7.63
CA ARG A 58 -8.30 -0.30 8.49
C ARG A 58 -7.79 -0.33 9.94
N PHE A 59 -7.43 -1.51 10.44
CA PHE A 59 -6.85 -1.65 11.78
C PHE A 59 -5.43 -1.09 11.83
N SER A 60 -4.60 -1.36 10.82
CA SER A 60 -3.26 -0.79 10.69
C SER A 60 -3.28 0.74 10.58
N SER A 61 -4.31 1.30 9.92
CA SER A 61 -4.47 2.76 9.80
C SER A 61 -4.92 3.42 11.12
N ILE A 62 -5.79 2.77 11.89
CA ILE A 62 -6.23 3.24 13.22
C ILE A 62 -5.12 3.07 14.25
N THR A 63 -4.34 2.00 14.17
CA THR A 63 -3.30 1.66 15.14
C THR A 63 -1.91 1.74 14.51
N SER A 64 -1.49 2.96 14.16
CA SER A 64 -0.16 3.23 13.59
C SER A 64 1.01 2.89 14.54
N ASP A 65 0.75 2.64 15.84
CA ASP A 65 1.78 2.38 16.85
C ASP A 65 1.97 0.89 17.25
N ASN A 66 1.15 -0.04 16.76
CA ASN A 66 1.30 -1.46 17.15
C ASN A 66 2.42 -2.17 16.38
N ILE A 67 3.17 -3.02 17.09
CA ILE A 67 4.27 -3.86 16.56
C ILE A 67 3.82 -4.68 15.34
N PHE A 68 2.57 -5.17 15.34
CA PHE A 68 1.98 -5.88 14.21
C PHE A 68 1.85 -5.02 12.95
N SER A 69 1.45 -3.75 13.09
CA SER A 69 1.34 -2.80 11.96
C SER A 69 2.72 -2.51 11.35
N ARG A 70 3.75 -2.35 12.19
CA ARG A 70 5.14 -2.22 11.75
C ARG A 70 5.66 -3.48 11.07
N LEU A 71 5.33 -4.67 11.58
CA LEU A 71 5.75 -5.94 10.98
C LEU A 71 5.13 -6.16 9.61
N LEU A 72 3.84 -5.86 9.44
CA LEU A 72 3.16 -5.92 8.14
C LEU A 72 3.67 -4.87 7.15
N SER A 73 4.07 -3.69 7.65
CA SER A 73 4.61 -2.60 6.84
C SER A 73 6.07 -2.78 6.47
N TYR A 74 6.82 -3.59 7.21
CA TYR A 74 8.24 -3.86 6.99
C TYR A 74 8.57 -4.38 5.58
N PRO A 75 7.91 -5.44 5.06
CA PRO A 75 8.16 -5.90 3.70
C PRO A 75 7.83 -4.82 2.65
N ASN A 76 6.80 -4.01 2.90
CA ASN A 76 6.39 -2.93 1.99
C ASN A 76 7.47 -1.84 1.90
N ILE A 77 8.02 -1.45 3.05
CA ILE A 77 9.09 -0.47 3.15
C ILE A 77 10.37 -1.01 2.51
N LEU A 78 10.69 -2.29 2.71
CA LEU A 78 11.85 -2.92 2.09
C LEU A 78 11.74 -2.91 0.55
N MET A 79 10.54 -3.18 0.03
CA MET A 79 10.27 -3.14 -1.40
C MET A 79 10.37 -1.70 -1.94
N GLN A 80 9.88 -0.71 -1.19
CA GLN A 80 10.06 0.71 -1.53
C GLN A 80 11.54 1.10 -1.55
N LYS A 81 12.33 0.67 -0.56
CA LYS A 81 13.79 0.91 -0.54
C LYS A 81 14.50 0.34 -1.75
N LEU A 82 14.06 -0.83 -2.23
CA LEU A 82 14.64 -1.47 -3.40
C LEU A 82 14.33 -0.70 -4.70
N THR A 83 13.13 -0.13 -4.81
CA THR A 83 12.65 0.51 -6.05
C THR A 83 12.79 2.03 -6.08
N THR A 84 13.11 2.69 -4.96
CA THR A 84 13.22 4.16 -4.88
C THR A 84 14.64 4.67 -4.59
N ALA A 85 15.23 5.33 -5.57
CA ALA A 85 16.49 6.07 -5.43
C ALA A 85 16.29 7.38 -4.64
N GLU A 86 17.37 7.97 -4.12
CA GLU A 86 17.30 9.33 -3.56
C GLU A 86 17.22 10.37 -4.69
N PRO A 87 16.32 11.38 -4.59
CA PRO A 87 16.17 12.39 -5.61
C PRO A 87 17.35 13.37 -5.59
N ASP A 88 17.83 13.74 -6.78
CA ASP A 88 18.88 14.75 -6.94
C ASP A 88 18.35 16.18 -6.67
N ASN A 89 19.25 17.12 -6.41
CA ASN A 89 18.95 18.53 -6.13
C ASN A 89 18.13 19.19 -7.26
N GLU A 90 18.49 18.95 -8.52
CA GLU A 90 17.77 19.53 -9.67
C GLU A 90 16.33 19.00 -9.75
N MET A 91 16.13 17.70 -9.49
CA MET A 91 14.79 17.11 -9.47
C MET A 91 13.90 17.73 -8.38
N VAL A 92 14.49 18.06 -7.23
CA VAL A 92 13.78 18.74 -6.14
C VAL A 92 13.36 20.16 -6.54
N GLU A 93 14.24 20.91 -7.21
CA GLU A 93 13.92 22.27 -7.65
C GLU A 93 12.76 22.30 -8.66
N VAL A 94 12.81 21.41 -9.65
CA VAL A 94 11.71 21.25 -10.63
C VAL A 94 10.41 20.87 -9.94
N ALA A 95 10.46 19.96 -8.97
CA ALA A 95 9.28 19.54 -8.22
C ALA A 95 8.65 20.68 -7.41
N ILE A 96 9.46 21.53 -6.76
CA ILE A 96 8.98 22.72 -6.04
C ILE A 96 8.31 23.70 -7.01
N SER A 97 8.97 23.98 -8.14
CA SER A 97 8.45 24.89 -9.16
C SER A 97 7.08 24.42 -9.69
N ALA A 98 6.95 23.12 -9.98
CA ALA A 98 5.70 22.52 -10.44
C ALA A 98 4.57 22.61 -9.39
N ILE A 99 4.87 22.34 -8.11
CA ILE A 99 3.85 22.44 -7.04
C ILE A 99 3.40 23.88 -6.85
N ASN A 100 4.31 24.85 -6.82
CA ASN A 100 3.95 26.26 -6.67
C ASN A 100 3.03 26.73 -7.80
N GLU A 101 3.32 26.33 -9.04
CA GLU A 101 2.44 26.67 -10.17
C GLU A 101 1.07 26.00 -10.05
N SER A 102 1.00 24.73 -9.60
CA SER A 102 -0.28 24.05 -9.39
C SER A 102 -1.17 24.75 -8.35
N ILE A 103 -0.57 25.26 -7.27
CA ILE A 103 -1.29 26.02 -6.23
C ILE A 103 -1.77 27.34 -6.80
N ARG A 104 -0.92 28.05 -7.56
CA ARG A 104 -1.30 29.32 -8.21
C ARG A 104 -2.49 29.14 -9.15
N LEU A 105 -2.52 28.05 -9.91
CA LEU A 105 -3.64 27.73 -10.81
C LEU A 105 -4.92 27.37 -10.04
N ASP A 106 -4.81 26.63 -8.93
CA ASP A 106 -5.97 26.29 -8.09
C ASP A 106 -6.57 27.54 -7.40
N GLU A 107 -5.73 28.48 -6.97
CA GLU A 107 -6.16 29.77 -6.43
C GLU A 107 -6.81 30.66 -7.50
N ALA A 108 -6.22 30.75 -8.69
CA ALA A 108 -6.81 31.50 -9.80
C ALA A 108 -8.17 30.94 -10.24
N ASN A 109 -8.33 29.61 -10.24
CA ASN A 109 -9.60 28.95 -10.56
C ASN A 109 -10.68 29.12 -9.48
N LYS A 110 -10.31 29.35 -8.22
CA LYS A 110 -11.26 29.63 -7.13
C LYS A 110 -11.79 31.07 -7.12
N ILE A 111 -11.08 31.99 -7.80
CA ILE A 111 -11.44 33.41 -7.88
C ILE A 111 -12.27 33.72 -9.13
N SER A 112 -12.27 32.83 -10.14
CA SER A 112 -13.15 32.89 -11.32
C SER A 112 -14.49 32.21 -11.09
#